data_AF-A0A1M6MTR4-F1
#
_entry.id   AF-A0A1M6MTR4-F1
#
_cell.length_a   1.000
_cell.length_b   1.000
_cell.length_c   1.000
_cell.angle_alpha   90.00
_cell.angle_beta   90.00
_cell.angle_gamma   90.00
#
_symmetry.space_group_name_H-M   'P 1'
#
loop_
_entity.id
_entity.type
_entity.pdbx_description
1 polymer ?
#
loop_
_entity_poly.entity_id
_entity_poly.type
_entity_poly.pdbx_seq_one_letter_code
_entity_poly.pdbx_strand_id
1 'polypeptide(L)'
;MIPVLCITAFMIAGESTGFIGLPVRAASLASLIVIVLYFLSMAKKDAASPVLKTMVIFLALEAAGVWLLPQEPRVVFGKLAIVLLYTLLFAMAVIPLIGGKAPFTTFFAKKDAPEEVWETDIFKQINKHMTKFWAFLFVVCGLFALTPLIYPFLDVLPWSLVFRLGLPALLLAGLGRAFNKKYPDYYMKKIGPAPQETPAPE
;
A
#
# COMPACT_ATOMS: atom_id res chain seq x y z
N MET A 1 -8.42 3.51 -8.79
CA MET A 1 -7.86 2.73 -9.91
C MET A 1 -6.66 3.39 -10.57
N ILE A 2 -6.70 4.70 -10.87
CA ILE A 2 -5.61 5.42 -11.53
C ILE A 2 -4.20 5.13 -10.98
N PRO A 3 -3.95 5.17 -9.65
CA PRO A 3 -2.60 4.91 -9.11
C PRO A 3 -2.08 3.51 -9.45
N VAL A 4 -2.95 2.50 -9.35
CA VAL A 4 -2.59 1.11 -9.68
C VAL A 4 -2.27 0.99 -11.16
N LEU A 5 -3.07 1.61 -12.04
CA LEU A 5 -2.81 1.60 -13.48
C LEU A 5 -1.47 2.25 -13.84
N CYS A 6 -1.10 3.36 -13.19
CA CYS A 6 0.19 4.02 -13.40
C CYS A 6 1.37 3.10 -13.00
N ILE A 7 1.26 2.45 -11.84
CA ILE A 7 2.29 1.50 -11.37
C ILE A 7 2.36 0.30 -12.31
N THR A 8 1.23 -0.29 -12.70
CA THR A 8 1.20 -1.43 -13.62
C THR A 8 1.79 -1.09 -14.98
N ALA A 9 1.47 0.09 -15.54
CA ALA A 9 2.02 0.54 -16.82
C ALA A 9 3.55 0.71 -16.76
N PHE A 10 4.07 1.34 -15.70
CA PHE A 10 5.50 1.46 -15.45
C PHE A 10 6.17 0.08 -15.36
N MET A 11 5.60 -0.84 -14.59
CA MET A 11 6.15 -2.18 -14.39
C MET A 11 6.16 -3.01 -15.68
N ILE A 12 5.10 -2.96 -16.47
CA ILE A 12 5.05 -3.66 -17.77
C ILE A 12 6.13 -3.12 -18.71
N ALA A 13 6.30 -1.79 -18.77
CA ALA A 13 7.36 -1.17 -19.56
C ALA A 13 8.76 -1.57 -19.05
N GLY A 14 8.97 -1.60 -17.73
CA GLY A 14 10.23 -2.03 -17.11
C GLY A 14 10.57 -3.48 -17.42
N GLU A 15 9.66 -4.42 -17.16
CA GLU A 15 9.85 -5.86 -17.38
C GLU A 15 10.04 -6.20 -18.86
N SER A 16 9.32 -5.53 -19.78
CA SER A 16 9.44 -5.78 -21.23
C SER A 16 10.72 -5.24 -21.85
N THR A 17 11.38 -4.26 -21.21
CA THR A 17 12.60 -3.61 -21.75
C THR A 17 13.85 -3.87 -20.90
N GLY A 18 13.72 -4.64 -19.82
CA GLY A 18 14.80 -4.82 -18.84
C GLY A 18 15.19 -3.51 -18.14
N PHE A 19 14.27 -2.55 -18.04
CA PHE A 19 14.49 -1.20 -17.50
C PHE A 19 15.52 -0.35 -18.28
N ILE A 20 15.67 -0.61 -19.58
CA ILE A 20 16.60 0.12 -20.47
C ILE A 20 15.83 0.88 -21.56
N GLY A 21 16.41 2.00 -21.99
CA GLY A 21 15.94 2.74 -23.17
C GLY A 21 14.82 3.74 -22.92
N LEU A 22 14.28 4.26 -24.03
CA LEU A 22 13.24 5.29 -24.05
C LEU A 22 11.87 4.84 -23.51
N PRO A 23 11.39 3.59 -23.75
CA PRO A 23 10.04 3.21 -23.33
C PRO A 23 9.82 3.28 -21.82
N VAL A 24 10.76 2.75 -21.00
CA VAL A 24 10.65 2.82 -19.54
C VAL A 24 10.76 4.26 -19.01
N ARG A 25 11.57 5.10 -19.66
CA ARG A 25 11.72 6.53 -19.34
C ARG A 25 10.45 7.33 -19.61
N ALA A 26 9.82 7.08 -20.76
CA ALA A 26 8.55 7.70 -21.12
C ALA A 26 7.43 7.22 -20.19
N ALA A 27 7.37 5.91 -19.92
CA ALA A 27 6.38 5.33 -19.02
C ALA A 27 6.50 5.84 -17.59
N SER A 28 7.73 6.01 -17.06
CA SER A 28 7.94 6.54 -15.70
C SER A 28 7.49 8.00 -15.58
N LEU A 29 7.84 8.87 -16.55
CA LEU A 29 7.39 10.26 -16.55
C LEU A 29 5.88 10.39 -16.76
N ALA A 30 5.31 9.66 -17.72
CA ALA A 30 3.86 9.70 -17.98
C ALA A 30 3.08 9.24 -16.74
N SER A 31 3.50 8.14 -16.12
CA SER A 31 2.89 7.62 -14.88
C SER A 31 3.02 8.61 -13.73
N LEU A 32 4.19 9.26 -13.58
CA LEU A 32 4.41 10.26 -12.55
C LEU A 32 3.54 11.51 -12.75
N ILE A 33 3.47 12.04 -13.97
CA ILE A 33 2.64 13.20 -14.30
C ILE A 33 1.17 12.89 -13.99
N VAL A 34 0.67 11.75 -14.48
CA VAL A 34 -0.73 11.35 -14.26
C VAL A 34 -1.03 11.17 -12.77
N ILE A 35 -0.16 10.48 -12.01
CA ILE A 35 -0.43 10.26 -10.58
C ILE A 35 -0.31 11.57 -9.77
N VAL A 36 0.60 12.49 -10.14
CA VAL A 36 0.73 13.80 -9.48
C VAL A 36 -0.49 14.67 -9.76
N LEU A 37 -0.96 14.75 -11.00
CA LEU A 37 -2.19 15.47 -11.33
C LEU A 37 -3.39 14.88 -10.58
N TYR A 38 -3.48 13.55 -10.52
CA TYR A 38 -4.51 12.88 -9.73
C TYR A 38 -4.39 13.19 -8.23
N PHE A 39 -3.18 13.15 -7.68
CA PHE A 39 -2.91 13.53 -6.29
C PHE A 39 -3.32 14.97 -5.98
N LEU A 40 -2.93 15.93 -6.82
CA LEU A 40 -3.29 17.34 -6.67
C LEU A 40 -4.82 17.54 -6.72
N SER A 41 -5.52 16.78 -7.56
CA SER A 41 -6.99 16.81 -7.61
C SER A 41 -7.65 16.30 -6.33
N MET A 42 -7.03 15.33 -5.65
CA MET A 42 -7.51 14.75 -4.39
C MET A 42 -7.09 15.58 -3.17
N ALA A 43 -5.90 16.18 -3.21
CA ALA A 43 -5.37 17.03 -2.15
C ALA A 43 -6.23 18.28 -1.94
N LYS A 44 -6.75 18.87 -3.02
CA LYS A 44 -7.71 19.98 -2.96
C LYS A 44 -8.99 19.67 -2.19
N LYS A 45 -9.31 18.38 -1.98
CA LYS A 45 -10.53 17.91 -1.33
C LYS A 45 -10.26 17.23 0.02
N ASP A 46 -9.03 17.35 0.54
CA ASP A 46 -8.52 16.60 1.70
C ASP A 46 -8.76 15.08 1.63
N ALA A 47 -8.90 14.55 0.40
CA ALA A 47 -9.27 13.17 0.12
C ALA A 47 -8.05 12.29 -0.22
N ALA A 48 -6.84 12.86 -0.16
CA ALA A 48 -5.60 12.17 -0.52
C ALA A 48 -5.18 11.17 0.57
N SER A 49 -5.44 9.89 0.31
CA SER A 49 -5.12 8.82 1.24
C SER A 49 -3.60 8.67 1.48
N PRO A 50 -3.20 8.16 2.66
CA PRO A 50 -1.79 7.82 2.91
C PRO A 50 -1.21 6.87 1.86
N VAL A 51 -2.00 5.88 1.41
CA VAL A 51 -1.62 4.94 0.34
C VAL A 51 -1.33 5.67 -0.97
N LEU A 52 -2.17 6.64 -1.37
CA LEU A 52 -1.95 7.45 -2.57
C LEU A 52 -0.64 8.24 -2.47
N LYS A 53 -0.39 8.89 -1.33
CA LYS A 53 0.86 9.62 -1.08
C LYS A 53 2.08 8.70 -1.24
N THR A 54 2.01 7.50 -0.70
CA THR A 54 3.06 6.48 -0.86
C THR A 54 3.27 6.08 -2.31
N MET A 55 2.21 5.89 -3.09
CA MET A 55 2.31 5.54 -4.51
C MET A 55 2.92 6.68 -5.35
N VAL A 56 2.65 7.95 -5.00
CA VAL A 56 3.31 9.10 -5.63
C VAL A 56 4.80 9.12 -5.32
N ILE A 57 5.18 8.93 -4.05
CA ILE A 57 6.59 8.86 -3.62
C ILE A 57 7.30 7.73 -4.37
N PHE A 58 6.68 6.56 -4.43
CA PHE A 58 7.20 5.40 -5.18
C PHE A 58 7.49 5.77 -6.64
N LEU A 59 6.50 6.29 -7.38
CA LEU A 59 6.71 6.65 -8.79
C LEU A 59 7.70 7.79 -8.99
N ALA A 60 7.83 8.71 -8.03
CA ALA A 60 8.84 9.75 -8.07
C ALA A 60 10.25 9.16 -7.91
N LEU A 61 10.44 8.19 -7.01
CA LEU A 61 11.71 7.48 -6.82
C LEU A 61 12.05 6.63 -8.05
N GLU A 62 11.07 5.94 -8.65
CA GLU A 62 11.26 5.17 -9.88
C GLU A 62 11.65 6.06 -11.07
N ALA A 63 10.96 7.19 -11.25
CA ALA A 63 11.32 8.15 -12.27
C ALA A 63 12.74 8.69 -12.04
N ALA A 64 13.08 9.09 -10.80
CA ALA A 64 14.42 9.54 -10.46
C ALA A 64 15.48 8.46 -10.75
N GLY A 65 15.22 7.20 -10.37
CA GLY A 65 16.13 6.07 -10.63
C GLY A 65 16.37 5.85 -12.13
N VAL A 66 15.30 5.85 -12.92
CA VAL A 66 15.37 5.62 -14.38
C VAL A 66 16.08 6.75 -15.14
N TRP A 67 15.99 7.98 -14.64
CA TRP A 67 16.58 9.16 -15.29
C TRP A 67 17.98 9.51 -14.80
N LEU A 68 18.26 9.31 -13.51
CA LEU A 68 19.51 9.78 -12.87
C LEU A 68 20.55 8.66 -12.73
N LEU A 69 20.15 7.39 -12.60
CA LEU A 69 21.12 6.31 -12.43
C LEU A 69 21.78 5.92 -13.77
N PRO A 70 23.08 5.57 -13.76
CA PRO A 70 23.72 4.87 -14.88
C PRO A 70 23.03 3.53 -15.20
N GLN A 71 23.34 2.93 -16.36
CA GLN A 71 22.64 1.74 -16.85
C GLN A 71 22.64 0.58 -15.85
N GLU A 72 23.82 0.14 -15.35
CA GLU A 72 23.90 -1.03 -14.47
C GLU A 72 23.12 -0.84 -13.15
N PRO A 73 23.31 0.26 -12.37
CA PRO A 73 22.52 0.48 -11.16
C PRO A 73 21.03 0.64 -11.43
N ARG A 74 20.64 1.18 -12.60
CA ARG A 74 19.24 1.35 -12.98
C ARG A 74 18.53 0.02 -13.16
N VAL A 75 19.17 -0.95 -13.81
CA VAL A 75 18.58 -2.29 -14.01
C VAL A 75 18.32 -2.95 -12.66
N VAL A 76 19.31 -2.89 -11.75
CA VAL A 76 19.16 -3.43 -10.39
C VAL A 76 18.06 -2.71 -9.62
N PHE A 77 18.03 -1.38 -9.68
CA PHE A 77 17.01 -0.57 -9.02
C PHE A 77 15.60 -0.89 -9.52
N GLY A 78 15.41 -0.96 -10.85
CA GLY A 78 14.13 -1.32 -11.46
C GLY A 78 13.68 -2.74 -11.11
N LYS A 79 14.61 -3.70 -11.05
CA LYS A 79 14.33 -5.05 -10.57
C LYS A 79 13.86 -5.09 -9.12
N LEU A 80 14.20 -4.09 -8.30
CA LEU A 80 13.74 -3.95 -6.92
C LEU A 80 12.46 -3.10 -6.77
N ALA A 81 11.89 -2.57 -7.85
CA ALA A 81 10.78 -1.60 -7.80
C ALA A 81 9.58 -2.09 -6.96
N ILE A 82 9.10 -3.32 -7.17
CA ILE A 82 7.96 -3.83 -6.39
C ILE A 82 8.32 -4.09 -4.92
N VAL A 83 9.56 -4.52 -4.65
CA VAL A 83 10.04 -4.65 -3.27
C VAL A 83 10.09 -3.28 -2.59
N LEU A 84 10.54 -2.24 -3.31
CA LEU A 84 10.54 -0.86 -2.85
C LEU A 84 9.11 -0.37 -2.57
N LEU A 85 8.15 -0.63 -3.46
CA LEU A 85 6.75 -0.28 -3.26
C LEU A 85 6.20 -0.87 -1.94
N TYR A 86 6.40 -2.17 -1.70
CA TYR A 86 5.93 -2.82 -0.47
C TYR A 86 6.68 -2.36 0.77
N THR A 87 7.96 -2.04 0.64
CA THR A 87 8.76 -1.44 1.71
C THR A 87 8.21 -0.07 2.10
N LEU A 88 7.87 0.77 1.12
CA LEU A 88 7.28 2.08 1.36
C LEU A 88 5.87 1.99 1.96
N LEU A 89 5.05 1.02 1.52
CA LEU A 89 3.72 0.77 2.10
C LEU A 89 3.81 0.27 3.54
N PHE A 90 4.78 -0.61 3.83
CA PHE A 90 5.09 -1.05 5.18
C PHE A 90 5.53 0.13 6.06
N ALA A 91 6.47 0.95 5.58
CA ALA A 91 6.93 2.14 6.29
C ALA A 91 5.79 3.12 6.57
N MET A 92 4.92 3.36 5.58
CA MET A 92 3.72 4.19 5.73
C MET A 92 2.78 3.64 6.82
N ALA A 93 2.63 2.33 6.93
CA ALA A 93 1.79 1.72 7.96
C ALA A 93 2.44 1.77 9.36
N VAL A 94 3.74 1.53 9.46
CA VAL A 94 4.44 1.34 10.73
C VAL A 94 4.94 2.64 11.36
N ILE A 95 5.42 3.60 10.57
CA ILE A 95 5.95 4.87 11.10
C ILE A 95 4.92 5.60 11.99
N PRO A 96 3.65 5.75 11.58
CA PRO A 96 2.63 6.34 12.46
C PRO A 96 2.39 5.55 13.73
N LEU A 97 2.40 4.21 13.66
CA LEU A 97 2.19 3.35 14.83
C LEU A 97 3.29 3.50 15.89
N ILE A 98 4.56 3.57 15.45
CA ILE A 98 5.70 3.76 16.35
C ILE A 98 5.68 5.19 16.92
N GLY A 99 5.33 6.18 16.10
CA GLY A 99 5.25 7.58 16.52
C GLY A 99 3.99 7.95 17.32
N GLY A 100 3.16 6.97 17.71
CA GLY A 100 1.92 7.23 18.46
C GLY A 100 0.85 8.03 17.70
N LYS A 101 0.97 8.14 16.38
CA LYS A 101 0.04 8.88 15.51
C LYS A 101 -1.12 7.98 15.07
N ALA A 102 -2.15 8.61 14.50
CA ALA A 102 -3.30 7.89 13.96
C ALA A 102 -2.86 6.83 12.92
N PRO A 103 -3.29 5.56 13.05
CA PRO A 103 -3.00 4.53 12.06
C PRO A 103 -3.58 4.88 10.70
N PHE A 104 -2.95 4.43 9.60
CA PHE A 104 -3.42 4.81 8.26
C PHE A 104 -4.83 4.29 7.95
N THR A 105 -5.26 3.18 8.56
CA THR A 105 -6.61 2.65 8.38
C THR A 105 -7.68 3.58 8.93
N THR A 106 -7.34 4.43 9.91
CA THR A 106 -8.25 5.46 10.45
C THR A 106 -8.73 6.40 9.36
N PHE A 107 -7.86 6.76 8.39
CA PHE A 107 -8.25 7.59 7.25
C PHE A 107 -9.39 6.98 6.44
N PHE A 108 -9.42 5.65 6.31
CA PHE A 108 -10.46 4.94 5.57
C PHE A 108 -11.69 4.71 6.46
N ALA A 109 -11.49 4.30 7.71
CA ALA A 109 -12.58 4.02 8.64
C ALA A 109 -13.45 5.25 8.92
N LYS A 110 -12.86 6.45 8.98
CA LYS A 110 -13.60 7.72 9.15
C LYS A 110 -14.57 8.03 8.00
N LYS A 111 -14.45 7.39 6.83
CA LYS A 111 -15.38 7.61 5.71
C LYS A 111 -16.70 6.89 5.87
N ASP A 112 -16.68 5.77 6.59
CA ASP A 112 -17.83 4.89 6.76
C ASP A 112 -18.41 4.97 8.19
N ALA A 113 -17.58 5.32 9.17
CA ALA A 113 -17.98 5.38 10.57
C ALA A 113 -18.52 6.77 10.98
N PRO A 114 -19.58 6.82 11.81
CA PRO A 114 -20.08 8.07 12.40
C PRO A 114 -19.01 8.84 13.18
N GLU A 115 -19.06 10.17 13.17
CA GLU A 115 -18.04 11.02 13.83
C GLU A 115 -17.97 10.79 15.35
N GLU A 116 -19.11 10.44 15.96
CA GLU A 116 -19.26 10.21 17.39
C GLU A 116 -18.37 9.07 17.91
N VAL A 117 -18.04 8.09 17.04
CA VAL A 117 -17.21 6.95 17.43
C VAL A 117 -15.72 7.14 17.18
N TRP A 118 -15.31 8.21 16.47
CA TRP A 118 -13.92 8.39 16.01
C TRP A 118 -12.92 8.51 17.15
N GLU A 119 -13.32 9.13 18.25
CA GLU A 119 -12.44 9.37 19.40
C GLU A 119 -12.48 8.26 20.44
N THR A 120 -13.36 7.26 20.27
CA THR A 120 -13.46 6.13 21.18
C THR A 120 -12.21 5.25 21.16
N ASP A 121 -11.83 4.70 22.32
CA ASP A 121 -10.69 3.80 22.43
C ASP A 121 -10.87 2.54 21.58
N ILE A 122 -12.12 2.06 21.46
CA ILE A 122 -12.47 0.90 20.64
C ILE A 122 -12.15 1.17 19.17
N PHE A 123 -12.58 2.32 18.63
CA PHE A 123 -12.30 2.69 17.23
C PHE A 123 -10.79 2.83 16.96
N LYS A 124 -10.06 3.48 17.88
CA LYS A 124 -8.60 3.62 17.81
C LYS A 124 -7.89 2.27 17.85
N GLN A 125 -8.34 1.36 18.72
CA GLN A 125 -7.74 0.04 18.91
C GLN A 125 -8.01 -0.89 17.72
N ILE A 126 -9.23 -0.90 17.17
CA ILE A 126 -9.56 -1.63 15.94
C ILE A 126 -8.64 -1.19 14.81
N ASN A 127 -8.51 0.12 14.58
CA ASN A 127 -7.65 0.67 13.53
C ASN A 127 -6.17 0.35 13.74
N LYS A 128 -5.69 0.33 15.01
CA LYS A 128 -4.33 -0.10 15.34
C LYS A 128 -4.10 -1.57 14.95
N HIS A 129 -5.04 -2.46 15.26
CA HIS A 129 -4.93 -3.88 14.88
C HIS A 129 -5.02 -4.07 13.37
N MET A 130 -5.93 -3.37 12.70
CA MET A 130 -6.05 -3.41 11.24
C MET A 130 -4.76 -2.93 10.57
N THR A 131 -4.18 -1.83 11.05
CA THR A 131 -2.91 -1.31 10.49
C THR A 131 -1.75 -2.29 10.70
N LYS A 132 -1.65 -2.94 11.86
CA LYS A 132 -0.64 -4.01 12.09
C LYS A 132 -0.82 -5.17 11.12
N PHE A 133 -2.06 -5.58 10.89
CA PHE A 133 -2.37 -6.64 9.93
C PHE A 133 -1.98 -6.24 8.50
N TRP A 134 -2.29 -5.02 8.06
CA TRP A 134 -1.86 -4.52 6.76
C TRP A 134 -0.34 -4.41 6.63
N ALA A 135 0.36 -3.95 7.68
CA ALA A 135 1.81 -3.95 7.71
C ALA A 135 2.38 -5.36 7.50
N PHE A 136 1.81 -6.37 8.18
CA PHE A 136 2.18 -7.77 7.94
C PHE A 136 1.95 -8.20 6.49
N LEU A 137 0.79 -7.89 5.90
CA LEU A 137 0.53 -8.21 4.49
C LEU A 137 1.52 -7.55 3.54
N PHE A 138 1.92 -6.31 3.79
CA PHE A 138 2.92 -5.63 2.96
C PHE A 138 4.29 -6.31 3.04
N VAL A 139 4.69 -6.81 4.22
CA VAL A 139 5.92 -7.62 4.35
C VAL A 139 5.81 -8.90 3.51
N VAL A 140 4.71 -9.64 3.63
CA VAL A 140 4.49 -10.88 2.84
C VAL A 140 4.53 -10.60 1.34
N CYS A 141 3.90 -9.50 0.89
CA CYS A 141 3.95 -9.09 -0.52
C CYS A 141 5.37 -8.73 -0.97
N GLY A 142 6.15 -8.04 -0.12
CA GLY A 142 7.55 -7.75 -0.38
C GLY A 142 8.40 -9.01 -0.53
N LEU A 143 8.14 -10.04 0.30
CA LEU A 143 8.80 -11.34 0.20
C LEU A 143 8.44 -12.08 -1.09
N PHE A 144 7.18 -12.05 -1.52
CA PHE A 144 6.79 -12.59 -2.83
C PHE A 144 7.53 -11.87 -3.97
N ALA A 145 7.59 -10.55 -3.94
CA ALA A 145 8.29 -9.76 -4.95
C ALA A 145 9.82 -9.99 -4.97
N LEU A 146 10.41 -10.34 -3.82
CA LEU A 146 11.82 -10.68 -3.68
C LEU A 146 12.13 -12.10 -4.21
N THR A 147 11.13 -12.99 -4.27
CA THR A 147 11.32 -14.41 -4.60
C THR A 147 11.98 -14.62 -5.98
N PRO A 148 11.57 -13.97 -7.09
CA PRO A 148 12.26 -14.11 -8.38
C PRO A 148 13.72 -13.63 -8.37
N LEU A 149 14.07 -12.68 -7.50
CA LEU A 149 15.44 -12.19 -7.37
C LEU A 149 16.35 -13.20 -6.66
N ILE A 150 15.80 -13.96 -5.70
CA ILE A 150 16.52 -15.00 -4.96
C ILE A 150 16.61 -16.29 -5.79
N TYR A 151 15.57 -16.59 -6.58
CA TYR A 151 15.44 -17.81 -7.37
C TYR A 151 15.36 -17.47 -8.86
N PRO A 152 16.50 -17.38 -9.58
CA PRO A 152 16.53 -16.89 -10.96
C PRO A 152 15.68 -17.67 -11.97
N PHE A 153 15.41 -18.96 -11.71
CA PHE A 153 14.51 -19.76 -12.54
C PHE A 153 13.05 -19.27 -12.51
N LEU A 154 12.69 -18.43 -11.53
CA LEU A 154 11.40 -17.74 -11.43
C LEU A 154 11.43 -16.32 -12.04
N ASP A 155 12.61 -15.79 -12.39
CA ASP A 155 12.78 -14.46 -13.04
C ASP A 155 12.55 -14.54 -14.56
N VAL A 156 11.56 -15.34 -14.97
CA VAL A 156 11.03 -15.36 -16.34
C VAL A 156 9.65 -14.74 -16.35
N LEU A 157 9.31 -14.02 -17.43
CA LEU A 157 8.15 -13.12 -17.51
C LEU A 157 6.86 -13.64 -16.85
N PRO A 158 6.33 -14.85 -17.15
CA PRO A 158 5.08 -15.31 -16.54
C PRO A 158 5.19 -15.49 -15.01
N TRP A 159 6.29 -16.08 -14.52
CA TRP A 159 6.49 -16.32 -13.11
C TRP A 159 6.82 -15.02 -12.36
N SER A 160 7.66 -14.17 -12.93
CA SER A 160 7.98 -12.84 -12.40
C SER A 160 6.70 -12.03 -12.16
N LEU A 161 5.78 -11.99 -13.13
CA LEU A 161 4.50 -11.28 -12.98
C LEU A 161 3.59 -11.91 -11.92
N VAL A 162 3.54 -13.23 -11.80
CA VAL A 162 2.77 -13.92 -10.76
C VAL A 162 3.28 -13.55 -9.37
N PHE A 163 4.59 -13.60 -9.13
CA PHE A 163 5.18 -13.30 -7.83
C PHE A 163 5.15 -11.81 -7.48
N ARG A 164 5.35 -10.92 -8.46
CA ARG A 164 5.42 -9.47 -8.24
C ARG A 164 4.05 -8.79 -8.23
N LEU A 165 3.09 -9.26 -9.02
CA LEU A 165 1.77 -8.62 -9.16
C LEU A 165 0.62 -9.54 -8.75
N GLY A 166 0.62 -10.79 -9.24
CA GLY A 166 -0.49 -11.72 -9.06
C GLY A 166 -0.75 -12.11 -7.60
N LEU A 167 0.24 -12.72 -6.94
CA LEU A 167 0.14 -13.16 -5.55
C LEU A 167 -0.12 -12.00 -4.58
N PRO A 168 0.60 -10.86 -4.67
CA PRO A 168 0.27 -9.71 -3.84
C PRO A 168 -1.15 -9.17 -4.09
N ALA A 169 -1.59 -9.06 -5.35
CA ALA A 169 -2.95 -8.60 -5.64
C ALA A 169 -4.00 -9.53 -5.04
N LEU A 170 -3.82 -10.85 -5.18
CA LEU A 170 -4.71 -11.85 -4.59
C LEU A 170 -4.74 -11.76 -3.07
N LEU A 171 -3.58 -11.59 -2.43
CA LEU A 171 -3.47 -11.48 -0.98
C LEU A 171 -4.15 -10.22 -0.44
N LEU A 172 -3.86 -9.05 -1.04
CA LEU A 172 -4.41 -7.77 -0.60
C LEU A 172 -5.91 -7.65 -0.91
N ALA A 173 -6.34 -8.09 -2.10
CA ALA A 173 -7.76 -8.01 -2.50
C ALA A 173 -8.62 -9.10 -1.86
N GLY A 174 -8.07 -10.31 -1.67
CA GLY A 174 -8.78 -11.42 -1.03
C GLY A 174 -8.76 -11.30 0.48
N LEU A 175 -7.58 -11.53 1.07
CA LEU A 175 -7.43 -11.59 2.52
C LEU A 175 -7.61 -10.21 3.17
N GLY A 176 -7.04 -9.15 2.58
CA GLY A 176 -7.21 -7.78 3.08
C GLY A 176 -8.67 -7.33 3.12
N ARG A 177 -9.45 -7.61 2.06
CA ARG A 177 -10.88 -7.28 2.02
C ARG A 177 -11.70 -8.09 3.01
N ALA A 178 -11.43 -9.40 3.11
CA ALA A 178 -12.12 -10.26 4.06
C ALA A 178 -11.88 -9.82 5.50
N PHE A 179 -10.64 -9.45 5.83
CA PHE A 179 -10.26 -8.95 7.15
C PHE A 179 -10.93 -7.60 7.46
N ASN A 180 -10.90 -6.65 6.53
CA ASN A 180 -11.54 -5.34 6.71
C ASN A 180 -13.04 -5.45 7.01
N LYS A 181 -13.74 -6.42 6.39
CA LYS A 181 -15.17 -6.63 6.62
C LYS A 181 -15.48 -7.32 7.94
N LYS A 182 -14.70 -8.34 8.32
CA LYS A 182 -15.06 -9.24 9.43
C LYS A 182 -14.44 -8.84 10.77
N TYR A 183 -13.30 -8.17 10.76
CA TYR A 183 -12.53 -7.93 11.97
C TYR A 183 -13.20 -6.95 12.95
N PRO A 184 -13.78 -5.81 12.52
CA PRO A 184 -14.44 -4.89 13.45
C PRO A 184 -15.57 -5.55 14.24
N ASP A 185 -16.47 -6.27 13.56
CA ASP A 185 -17.58 -6.99 14.18
C ASP A 185 -17.11 -8.08 15.15
N TYR A 186 -16.08 -8.83 14.76
CA TYR A 186 -15.46 -9.82 15.62
C TYR A 186 -14.89 -9.17 16.89
N TYR A 187 -14.21 -8.03 16.76
CA TYR A 187 -13.63 -7.33 17.89
C TYR A 187 -14.72 -6.84 18.86
N MET A 188 -15.79 -6.23 18.33
CA MET A 188 -16.93 -5.77 19.11
C MET A 188 -17.62 -6.91 19.87
N LYS A 189 -17.82 -8.06 19.23
CA LYS A 189 -18.39 -9.25 19.89
C LYS A 189 -17.49 -9.79 20.99
N LYS A 190 -16.17 -9.71 20.81
CA LYS A 190 -15.18 -10.20 21.77
C LYS A 190 -15.14 -9.38 23.06
N ILE A 191 -15.30 -8.06 22.97
CA ILE A 191 -15.25 -7.17 24.14
C ILE A 191 -16.58 -7.13 24.92
N GLY A 192 -17.67 -7.65 24.34
CA GLY A 192 -19.01 -7.63 24.94
C GLY A 192 -19.66 -6.22 24.90
N PRO A 193 -20.96 -6.10 25.18
CA PRO A 193 -21.57 -4.78 25.41
C PRO A 193 -20.87 -4.10 26.59
N ALA A 194 -20.65 -2.78 26.49
CA ALA A 194 -20.21 -2.00 27.65
C ALA A 194 -21.15 -2.26 28.84
N PRO A 195 -20.65 -2.35 30.08
CA PRO A 195 -21.53 -2.44 31.25
C PRO A 195 -22.53 -1.29 31.18
N GLN A 196 -23.83 -1.61 31.15
CA GLN A 196 -24.85 -0.60 31.40
C GLN A 196 -24.58 -0.04 32.79
N GLU A 197 -24.39 1.27 32.91
CA GLU A 197 -24.38 1.93 34.21
C GLU A 197 -25.72 1.60 34.88
N THR A 198 -25.68 0.74 35.90
CA THR A 198 -26.84 0.44 36.73
C THR A 198 -27.36 1.77 37.28
N PRO A 199 -28.64 2.14 37.07
CA PRO A 199 -29.20 3.34 37.66
C PRO A 199 -28.99 3.26 39.18
N ALA A 200 -28.49 4.34 39.78
CA ALA A 200 -28.36 4.41 41.22
C ALA A 200 -29.71 4.11 41.88
N PRO A 201 -29.77 3.27 42.92
CA PRO A 201 -31.02 3.01 43.63
C PRO A 201 -31.53 4.33 44.21
N GLU A 202 -32.82 4.59 43.96
CA GLU A 202 -33.59 5.73 44.48
C GLU A 202 -33.59 5.81 46.01
#